data_AF-A0A843L3H9-F1
#
_entry.id   AF-A0A843L3H9-F1
#
_cell.length_a   1.000
_cell.length_b   1.000
_cell.length_c   1.000
_cell.angle_alpha   90.00
_cell.angle_beta   90.00
_cell.angle_gamma   90.00
#
_symmetry.space_group_name_H-M   'P 1'
#
loop_
_entity.id
_entity.type
_entity.pdbx_description
1 polymer ?
#
loop_
_entity_poly.entity_id
_entity_poly.type
_entity_poly.pdbx_seq_one_letter_code
_entity_poly.pdbx_strand_id
1 'polypeptide(L)'
;MAPMMGGMGFGTEVIYSFVIILSSLMIYFATKELYELSSYKGIKYFRLAFLFFAIAYFFRSFIKFVMFYFGIGDMRYFQHDIFFGIATLIIFSYFSSMAIFYLLQSVLYKKINGKMIYIFHLLAFILSLIILVSRNPSTIILVNTLLLAVVFIAYFFAHKNSKKNSLSVIYGLLAIFWTVNFLDIIIPNFFQSFQLLIYLVSICIFLVILYKVLRKVGAN
;
A
#
# COMPACT_ATOMS: atom_id res chain seq x y z
N MET A 1 -12.75 -15.19 -29.90
CA MET A 1 -11.44 -15.66 -29.37
C MET A 1 -10.96 -14.64 -28.37
N ALA A 2 -11.04 -14.95 -27.08
CA ALA A 2 -10.46 -14.07 -26.06
C ALA A 2 -8.94 -14.03 -26.27
N PRO A 3 -8.30 -12.85 -26.34
CA PRO A 3 -6.84 -12.80 -26.39
C PRO A 3 -6.31 -13.51 -25.14
N MET A 4 -5.54 -14.57 -25.36
CA MET A 4 -4.73 -15.19 -24.30
C MET A 4 -3.97 -14.06 -23.62
N MET A 5 -4.12 -13.95 -22.29
CA MET A 5 -3.42 -12.98 -21.45
C MET A 5 -1.90 -13.20 -21.63
N GLY A 6 -1.31 -12.52 -22.61
CA GLY A 6 0.11 -12.41 -22.82
C GLY A 6 0.67 -11.40 -21.82
N GLY A 7 0.94 -11.89 -20.62
CA GLY A 7 1.51 -11.15 -19.50
C GLY A 7 1.51 -12.08 -18.30
N MET A 8 2.60 -12.12 -17.55
CA MET A 8 2.86 -13.07 -16.46
C MET A 8 1.60 -13.48 -15.68
N GLY A 9 1.36 -14.79 -15.59
CA GLY A 9 0.04 -15.36 -15.29
C GLY A 9 -0.56 -14.95 -13.95
N PHE A 10 -1.89 -15.00 -13.87
CA PHE A 10 -2.72 -14.78 -12.68
C PHE A 10 -2.10 -15.32 -11.36
N GLY A 11 -1.51 -16.52 -11.40
CA GLY A 11 -0.85 -17.12 -10.23
C GLY A 11 0.29 -16.27 -9.66
N THR A 12 1.05 -15.55 -10.48
CA THR A 12 2.14 -14.67 -10.01
C THR A 12 1.62 -13.47 -9.23
N GLU A 13 0.50 -12.87 -9.66
CA GLU A 13 -0.14 -11.76 -8.95
C GLU A 13 -0.72 -12.20 -7.59
N VAL A 14 -1.29 -13.41 -7.55
CA VAL A 14 -1.82 -14.01 -6.30
C VAL A 14 -0.69 -14.29 -5.32
N ILE A 15 0.39 -14.92 -5.76
CA ILE A 15 1.57 -15.19 -4.91
C ILE A 15 2.17 -13.87 -4.40
N TYR A 16 2.35 -12.89 -5.29
CA TYR A 16 2.85 -11.56 -4.91
C TYR A 16 1.98 -10.93 -3.82
N SER A 17 0.66 -10.86 -4.03
CA SER A 17 -0.26 -10.26 -3.07
C SER A 17 -0.25 -11.01 -1.75
N PHE A 18 -0.23 -12.35 -1.78
CA PHE A 18 -0.18 -13.18 -0.59
C PHE A 18 1.07 -12.91 0.27
N VAL A 19 2.25 -12.82 -0.36
CA VAL A 19 3.50 -12.51 0.35
C VAL A 19 3.45 -11.13 1.00
N ILE A 20 2.91 -10.12 0.31
CA ILE A 20 2.76 -8.77 0.87
C ILE A 20 1.77 -8.75 2.03
N ILE A 21 0.63 -9.46 1.92
CA ILE A 21 -0.37 -9.58 2.97
C ILE A 21 0.23 -10.24 4.22
N LEU A 22 0.86 -11.40 4.07
CA LEU A 22 1.47 -12.12 5.18
C LEU A 22 2.57 -11.29 5.84
N SER A 23 3.46 -10.69 5.06
CA SER A 23 4.53 -9.83 5.59
C SER A 23 3.96 -8.65 6.38
N SER A 24 2.90 -8.03 5.86
CA SER A 24 2.23 -6.91 6.53
C SER A 24 1.55 -7.33 7.84
N LEU A 25 0.87 -8.48 7.86
CA LEU A 25 0.26 -9.02 9.08
C LEU A 25 1.32 -9.41 10.12
N MET A 26 2.41 -10.04 9.70
CA MET A 26 3.52 -10.37 10.61
C MET A 26 4.13 -9.10 11.22
N ILE A 27 4.36 -8.05 10.43
CA ILE A 27 4.80 -6.74 10.95
C ILE A 27 3.78 -6.17 11.93
N TYR A 28 2.48 -6.29 11.64
CA TYR A 28 1.42 -5.84 12.53
C TYR A 28 1.48 -6.53 13.90
N PHE A 29 1.55 -7.86 13.91
CA PHE A 29 1.57 -8.63 15.16
C PHE A 29 2.89 -8.44 15.92
N ALA A 30 4.04 -8.45 15.23
CA ALA A 30 5.35 -8.24 15.85
C ALA A 30 5.46 -6.85 16.50
N THR A 31 4.89 -5.81 15.88
CA THR A 31 4.88 -4.46 16.47
C THR A 31 3.82 -4.28 17.55
N LYS A 32 2.88 -5.21 17.71
CA LYS A 32 1.90 -5.16 18.81
C LYS A 32 2.55 -5.36 20.16
N GLU A 33 3.41 -6.37 20.27
CA GLU A 33 4.17 -6.64 21.49
C GLU A 33 5.08 -5.46 21.85
N LEU A 34 5.79 -4.88 20.87
CA LEU A 34 6.61 -3.68 21.07
C LEU A 34 5.80 -2.48 21.56
N TYR A 35 4.58 -2.32 21.08
CA TYR A 35 3.71 -1.23 21.50
C TYR A 35 3.23 -1.42 22.94
N GLU A 36 2.86 -2.64 23.32
CA GLU A 36 2.43 -2.97 24.69
C GLU A 36 3.55 -2.71 25.70
N LEU A 37 4.80 -3.01 25.34
CA LEU A 37 5.97 -2.76 26.19
C LEU A 37 6.37 -1.27 26.26
N SER A 38 6.36 -0.55 25.15
CA SER A 38 6.91 0.82 25.07
C SER A 38 5.86 1.94 25.24
N SER A 39 4.57 1.63 25.05
CA SER A 39 3.46 2.61 25.00
C SER A 39 3.67 3.76 24.00
N TYR A 40 4.59 3.62 23.05
CA TYR A 40 4.95 4.70 22.12
C TYR A 40 3.93 4.84 20.98
N LYS A 41 3.21 5.97 20.95
CA LYS A 41 2.12 6.23 19.99
C LYS A 41 2.52 6.12 18.51
N GLY A 42 3.78 6.43 18.16
CA GLY A 42 4.26 6.26 16.78
C GLY A 42 4.22 4.80 16.30
N ILE A 43 4.51 3.84 17.18
CA ILE A 43 4.47 2.40 16.86
C ILE A 43 3.03 1.95 16.63
N LYS A 44 2.07 2.48 17.39
CA LYS A 44 0.64 2.22 17.17
C LYS A 44 0.20 2.59 15.75
N TYR A 45 0.59 3.76 15.27
CA TYR A 45 0.22 4.20 13.92
C TYR A 45 0.98 3.43 12.83
N PHE A 46 2.27 3.16 13.06
CA PHE A 46 3.07 2.33 12.16
C PHE A 46 2.45 0.95 11.98
N ARG A 47 2.09 0.29 13.09
CA ARG A 47 1.40 -1.01 13.09
C ARG A 47 0.10 -0.96 12.27
N LEU A 48 -0.75 0.03 12.55
CA LEU A 48 -2.04 0.18 11.85
C LEU A 48 -1.87 0.44 10.35
N ALA A 49 -0.79 1.14 9.93
CA ALA A 49 -0.49 1.29 8.52
C ALA A 49 -0.27 -0.06 7.82
N PHE A 50 0.45 -1.00 8.44
CA PHE A 50 0.65 -2.34 7.89
C PHE A 50 -0.63 -3.17 7.88
N LEU A 51 -1.53 -3.00 8.84
CA LEU A 51 -2.87 -3.61 8.77
C LEU A 51 -3.64 -3.11 7.55
N PHE A 52 -3.63 -1.79 7.31
CA PHE A 52 -4.28 -1.21 6.14
C PHE A 52 -3.62 -1.62 4.82
N PHE A 53 -2.30 -1.80 4.78
CA PHE A 53 -1.62 -2.41 3.64
C PHE A 53 -2.09 -3.84 3.38
N ALA A 54 -2.17 -4.68 4.41
CA ALA A 54 -2.66 -6.06 4.27
C ALA A 54 -4.08 -6.08 3.68
N ILE A 55 -4.99 -5.26 4.22
CA ILE A 55 -6.36 -5.17 3.73
C ILE A 55 -6.39 -4.64 2.28
N ALA A 56 -5.63 -3.59 1.96
CA ALA A 56 -5.56 -3.06 0.61
C ALA A 56 -5.07 -4.12 -0.39
N TYR A 57 -3.99 -4.84 -0.07
CA TYR A 57 -3.46 -5.90 -0.95
C TYR A 57 -4.39 -7.11 -1.07
N PHE A 58 -5.15 -7.42 -0.02
CA PHE A 58 -6.22 -8.41 -0.11
C PHE A 58 -7.27 -8.00 -1.14
N PHE A 59 -7.79 -6.77 -1.07
CA PHE A 59 -8.77 -6.28 -2.05
C PHE A 59 -8.15 -6.13 -3.46
N ARG A 60 -6.87 -5.78 -3.58
CA ARG A 60 -6.16 -5.78 -4.88
C ARG A 60 -6.14 -7.17 -5.50
N SER A 61 -5.76 -8.20 -4.74
CA SER A 61 -5.77 -9.59 -5.20
C SER A 61 -7.18 -10.05 -5.55
N PHE A 62 -8.17 -9.61 -4.77
CA PHE A 62 -9.56 -9.97 -4.98
C PHE A 62 -10.13 -9.36 -6.27
N ILE A 63 -9.83 -8.09 -6.57
CA ILE A 63 -10.17 -7.46 -7.86
C ILE A 63 -9.63 -8.30 -9.02
N LYS A 64 -8.36 -8.71 -8.95
CA LYS A 64 -7.73 -9.54 -9.98
C LYS A 64 -8.37 -10.92 -10.10
N PHE A 65 -8.72 -11.55 -8.98
CA PHE A 65 -9.47 -12.81 -8.97
C PHE A 65 -10.81 -12.68 -9.69
N VAL A 66 -11.57 -11.63 -9.40
CA VAL A 66 -12.85 -11.36 -10.06
C VAL A 66 -12.64 -11.10 -11.56
N MET A 67 -11.67 -10.26 -11.93
CA MET A 67 -11.34 -10.02 -13.36
C MET A 67 -10.99 -11.31 -14.10
N PHE A 68 -10.19 -12.19 -13.49
CA PHE A 68 -9.83 -13.49 -14.08
C PHE A 68 -11.05 -14.41 -14.23
N TYR A 69 -11.87 -14.54 -13.17
CA TYR A 69 -13.06 -15.40 -13.17
C TYR A 69 -14.08 -15.00 -14.26
N PHE A 70 -14.27 -13.70 -14.47
CA PHE A 70 -15.19 -13.18 -15.49
C PHE A 70 -14.54 -13.01 -16.88
N GLY A 71 -13.27 -13.36 -17.05
CA GLY A 71 -12.55 -13.22 -18.32
C GLY A 71 -12.36 -11.76 -18.77
N ILE A 72 -12.36 -10.82 -17.83
CA ILE A 72 -12.22 -9.38 -18.10
C ILE A 72 -10.72 -9.05 -18.21
N GLY A 73 -10.24 -8.85 -19.43
CA GLY A 73 -8.83 -8.53 -19.69
C GLY A 73 -8.40 -7.09 -19.36
N ASP A 74 -9.35 -6.19 -19.11
CA ASP A 74 -9.06 -4.75 -18.94
C ASP A 74 -9.90 -4.14 -17.80
N MET A 75 -9.22 -3.43 -16.89
CA MET A 75 -9.83 -2.77 -15.72
C MET A 75 -10.91 -1.75 -16.10
N ARG A 76 -10.91 -1.22 -17.33
CA ARG A 76 -11.93 -0.28 -17.81
C ARG A 76 -13.32 -0.93 -17.88
N TYR A 77 -13.41 -2.20 -18.27
CA TYR A 77 -14.68 -2.94 -18.31
C TYR A 77 -15.13 -3.40 -16.92
N PHE A 78 -14.19 -3.66 -16.01
CA PHE A 78 -14.47 -4.00 -14.63
C PHE A 78 -15.28 -2.91 -13.88
N GLN A 79 -15.12 -1.65 -14.29
CA GLN A 79 -15.88 -0.53 -13.73
C GLN A 79 -17.31 -0.38 -14.28
N HIS A 80 -17.67 -1.04 -15.38
CA HIS A 80 -18.97 -0.88 -16.02
C HIS A 80 -19.99 -1.98 -15.64
N ASP A 81 -19.55 -3.22 -15.47
CA ASP A 81 -20.51 -4.33 -15.49
C ASP A 81 -20.83 -4.95 -14.13
N ILE A 82 -20.13 -4.57 -13.05
CA ILE A 82 -20.25 -5.27 -11.76
C ILE A 82 -20.25 -4.29 -10.58
N PHE A 83 -21.39 -4.16 -9.89
CA PHE A 83 -21.51 -3.44 -8.60
C PHE A 83 -20.40 -3.85 -7.61
N PHE A 84 -20.02 -5.11 -7.65
CA PHE A 84 -18.94 -5.70 -6.86
C PHE A 84 -17.54 -5.15 -7.21
N GLY A 85 -17.29 -4.84 -8.48
CA GLY A 85 -16.02 -4.25 -8.91
C GLY A 85 -15.84 -2.81 -8.42
N ILE A 86 -16.93 -2.05 -8.43
CA ILE A 86 -16.99 -0.71 -7.86
C ILE A 86 -16.70 -0.74 -6.35
N ALA A 87 -17.41 -1.59 -5.60
CA ALA A 87 -17.26 -1.66 -4.15
C ALA A 87 -15.82 -2.04 -3.75
N THR A 88 -15.25 -3.05 -4.40
CA THR A 88 -13.88 -3.52 -4.11
C THR A 88 -12.83 -2.47 -4.45
N LEU A 89 -13.00 -1.70 -5.53
CA LEU A 89 -12.11 -0.60 -5.90
C LEU A 89 -12.13 0.54 -4.88
N ILE A 90 -13.32 0.93 -4.40
CA ILE A 90 -13.47 1.97 -3.36
C ILE A 90 -12.75 1.53 -2.10
N ILE A 91 -12.99 0.29 -1.65
CA ILE A 91 -12.40 -0.25 -0.45
C ILE A 91 -10.87 -0.31 -0.57
N PHE A 92 -10.36 -0.82 -1.69
CA PHE A 92 -8.92 -0.83 -1.99
C PHE A 92 -8.32 0.58 -1.91
N SER A 93 -8.91 1.54 -2.63
CA SER A 93 -8.41 2.91 -2.69
C SER A 93 -8.41 3.59 -1.32
N TYR A 94 -9.46 3.38 -0.53
CA TYR A 94 -9.58 3.91 0.82
C TYR A 94 -8.48 3.35 1.73
N PHE A 95 -8.34 2.02 1.82
CA PHE A 95 -7.36 1.40 2.72
C PHE A 95 -5.91 1.68 2.29
N SER A 96 -5.65 1.73 0.98
CA SER A 96 -4.38 2.17 0.41
C SER A 96 -3.99 3.58 0.89
N SER A 97 -4.91 4.53 0.78
CA SER A 97 -4.70 5.92 1.23
C SER A 97 -4.51 5.99 2.75
N MET A 98 -5.32 5.23 3.51
CA MET A 98 -5.21 5.17 4.97
C MET A 98 -3.87 4.60 5.43
N ALA A 99 -3.31 3.60 4.75
CA ALA A 99 -1.99 3.07 5.07
C ALA A 99 -0.92 4.17 5.03
N ILE A 100 -0.95 5.01 4.00
CA ILE A 100 -0.02 6.14 3.83
C ILE A 100 -0.22 7.20 4.91
N PHE A 101 -1.47 7.59 5.18
CA PHE A 101 -1.74 8.58 6.22
C PHE A 101 -1.34 8.10 7.61
N TYR A 102 -1.52 6.82 7.91
CA TYR A 102 -1.04 6.24 9.17
C TYR A 102 0.49 6.18 9.24
N LEU A 103 1.18 5.93 8.11
CA LEU A 103 2.63 6.09 8.05
C LEU A 103 3.06 7.53 8.34
N LEU A 104 2.44 8.52 7.69
CA LEU A 104 2.71 9.93 7.95
C LEU A 104 2.50 10.27 9.44
N GLN A 105 1.37 9.83 10.00
CA GLN A 105 1.04 10.04 11.41
C GLN A 105 2.05 9.36 12.33
N SER A 106 2.58 8.19 11.97
CA SER A 106 3.60 7.48 12.76
C SER A 106 4.89 8.29 12.90
N VAL A 107 5.29 8.99 11.84
CA VAL A 107 6.48 9.86 11.81
C VAL A 107 6.23 11.17 12.55
N LEU A 108 5.05 11.76 12.32
CA LEU A 108 4.70 13.09 12.79
C LEU A 108 3.91 13.08 14.11
N TYR A 109 3.84 11.95 14.81
CA TYR A 109 2.99 11.79 15.99
C TYR A 109 3.29 12.79 17.13
N LYS A 110 4.52 13.34 17.22
CA LYS A 110 4.88 14.40 18.17
C LYS A 110 4.39 15.79 17.74
N LYS A 111 4.23 16.01 16.44
CA LYS A 111 3.89 17.31 15.85
C LYS A 111 2.40 17.44 15.54
N ILE A 112 1.73 16.32 15.30
CA ILE A 112 0.34 16.28 14.85
C ILE A 112 -0.55 15.76 15.98
N ASN A 113 -1.62 16.51 16.28
CA ASN A 113 -2.62 16.13 17.27
C ASN A 113 -3.33 14.83 16.85
N GLY A 114 -3.68 13.97 17.81
CA GLY A 114 -4.42 12.72 17.54
C GLY A 114 -5.73 12.92 16.80
N LYS A 115 -6.37 14.09 16.91
CA LYS A 115 -7.61 14.44 16.18
C LYS A 115 -7.44 14.48 14.65
N MET A 116 -6.22 14.65 14.14
CA MET A 116 -5.95 14.71 12.70
C MET A 116 -6.22 13.38 11.98
N ILE A 117 -6.32 12.27 12.73
CA ILE A 117 -6.70 10.96 12.18
C ILE A 117 -8.10 11.00 11.55
N TYR A 118 -9.05 11.72 12.16
CA TYR A 118 -10.39 11.86 11.60
C TYR A 118 -10.37 12.60 10.25
N ILE A 119 -9.49 13.58 10.12
CA ILE A 119 -9.27 14.32 8.87
C ILE A 119 -8.67 13.38 7.81
N PHE A 120 -7.73 12.52 8.19
CA PHE A 120 -7.16 11.53 7.26
C PHE A 120 -8.19 10.50 6.79
N HIS A 121 -9.08 10.03 7.67
CA HIS A 121 -10.21 9.17 7.27
C HIS A 121 -11.13 9.87 6.28
N LEU A 122 -11.51 11.12 6.55
CA LEU A 122 -12.34 11.91 5.66
C LEU A 122 -11.66 12.13 4.30
N LEU A 123 -10.37 12.50 4.29
CA LEU A 123 -9.60 12.69 3.06
C LEU A 123 -9.47 11.39 2.27
N ALA A 124 -9.15 10.27 2.90
CA ALA A 124 -9.06 8.98 2.21
C ALA A 124 -10.39 8.55 1.59
N PHE A 125 -11.50 8.84 2.28
CA PHE A 125 -12.85 8.59 1.77
C PHE A 125 -13.19 9.50 0.59
N ILE A 126 -12.86 10.80 0.66
CA ILE A 126 -13.04 11.73 -0.46
C ILE A 126 -12.21 11.29 -1.66
N LEU A 127 -10.94 10.90 -1.46
CA LEU A 127 -10.07 10.42 -2.54
C LEU A 127 -10.61 9.14 -3.20
N SER A 128 -11.13 8.18 -2.42
CA SER A 128 -11.72 6.97 -3.00
C SER A 128 -13.01 7.26 -3.77
N LEU A 129 -13.83 8.21 -3.31
CA LEU A 129 -15.00 8.69 -4.05
C LEU A 129 -14.62 9.41 -5.34
N ILE A 130 -13.58 10.27 -5.32
CA ILE A 130 -13.09 10.97 -6.52
C ILE A 130 -12.63 9.97 -7.58
N ILE A 131 -11.88 8.94 -7.18
CA ILE A 131 -11.44 7.86 -8.07
C ILE A 131 -12.64 7.14 -8.69
N LEU A 132 -13.65 6.84 -7.87
CA LEU A 132 -14.87 6.16 -8.33
C LEU A 132 -15.66 7.00 -9.35
N VAL A 133 -15.92 8.27 -9.02
CA VAL A 133 -16.80 9.14 -9.81
C VAL A 133 -16.12 9.55 -11.11
N SER A 134 -14.81 9.85 -11.07
CA SER A 134 -14.11 10.38 -12.24
C SER A 134 -13.96 9.35 -13.36
N ARG A 135 -13.80 8.06 -13.01
CA ARG A 135 -13.58 6.94 -13.96
C ARG A 135 -12.51 7.22 -15.02
N ASN A 136 -11.61 8.15 -14.74
CA ASN A 136 -10.62 8.65 -15.67
C ASN A 136 -9.24 8.21 -15.17
N PRO A 137 -8.44 7.50 -16.00
CA PRO A 137 -7.06 7.13 -15.65
C PRO A 137 -6.23 8.31 -15.15
N SER A 138 -6.42 9.51 -15.72
CA SER A 138 -5.72 10.72 -15.31
C SER A 138 -6.01 11.10 -13.86
N THR A 139 -7.25 10.92 -13.38
CA THR A 139 -7.59 11.17 -11.98
C THR A 139 -6.92 10.17 -11.06
N ILE A 140 -6.88 8.90 -11.44
CA ILE A 140 -6.19 7.86 -10.66
C ILE A 140 -4.70 8.20 -10.53
N ILE A 141 -4.06 8.61 -11.62
CA ILE A 141 -2.66 9.04 -11.63
C ILE A 141 -2.46 10.28 -10.75
N LEU A 142 -3.34 11.28 -10.86
CA LEU A 142 -3.27 12.49 -10.04
C LEU A 142 -3.36 12.17 -8.54
N VAL A 143 -4.34 11.37 -8.13
CA VAL A 143 -4.51 10.98 -6.73
C VAL A 143 -3.31 10.20 -6.21
N ASN A 144 -2.78 9.25 -7.00
CA ASN A 144 -1.59 8.51 -6.60
C ASN A 144 -0.33 9.39 -6.55
N THR A 145 -0.20 10.39 -7.42
CA THR A 145 0.87 11.41 -7.35
C THR A 145 0.79 12.20 -6.05
N LEU A 146 -0.41 12.65 -5.66
CA LEU A 146 -0.61 13.36 -4.40
C LEU A 146 -0.26 12.49 -3.19
N LEU A 147 -0.68 11.22 -3.20
CA LEU A 147 -0.32 10.27 -2.15
C LEU A 147 1.19 10.01 -2.10
N LEU A 148 1.85 9.89 -3.25
CA LEU A 148 3.30 9.73 -3.33
C LEU A 148 4.03 10.95 -2.74
N ALA A 149 3.54 12.17 -2.99
CA ALA A 149 4.08 13.37 -2.36
C ALA A 149 3.97 13.29 -0.82
N VAL A 150 2.85 12.78 -0.28
CA VAL A 150 2.68 12.55 1.16
C VAL A 150 3.69 11.54 1.70
N VAL A 151 3.99 10.48 0.95
CA VAL A 151 5.01 9.49 1.32
C VAL A 151 6.40 10.12 1.37
N PHE A 152 6.75 10.96 0.39
CA PHE A 152 8.04 11.69 0.41
C PHE A 152 8.12 12.68 1.57
N ILE A 153 7.02 13.35 1.92
CA ILE A 153 6.94 14.20 3.11
C ILE A 153 7.20 13.37 4.38
N ALA A 154 6.55 12.21 4.51
CA ALA A 154 6.77 11.30 5.63
C ALA A 154 8.24 10.85 5.72
N TYR A 155 8.84 10.48 4.59
CA TYR A 155 10.26 10.12 4.52
C TYR A 155 11.18 11.27 4.93
N PHE A 156 10.99 12.48 4.39
CA PHE A 156 11.81 13.65 4.71
C PHE A 156 11.78 13.98 6.20
N PHE A 157 10.59 13.99 6.81
CA PHE A 157 10.46 14.22 8.25
C PHE A 157 11.03 13.09 9.09
N ALA A 158 10.90 11.84 8.64
CA ALA A 158 11.49 10.70 9.31
C ALA A 158 13.02 10.82 9.32
N HIS A 159 13.62 11.16 8.19
CA HIS A 159 15.06 11.35 8.05
C HIS A 159 15.57 12.50 8.94
N LYS A 160 14.92 13.67 8.90
CA LYS A 160 15.31 14.84 9.71
C LYS A 160 15.31 14.56 11.22
N ASN A 161 14.32 13.81 11.72
CA ASN A 161 14.21 13.49 13.14
C ASN A 161 15.11 12.31 13.58
N SER A 162 15.74 11.62 12.63
CA SER A 162 16.39 10.32 12.83
C SER A 162 17.87 10.38 12.42
N LYS A 163 18.69 11.19 13.11
CA LYS A 163 20.14 11.29 12.80
C LYS A 163 20.92 9.97 12.91
N LYS A 164 20.36 8.89 13.50
CA LYS A 164 20.99 7.55 13.59
C LYS A 164 20.00 6.37 13.61
N ASN A 165 18.71 6.59 13.43
CA ASN A 165 17.69 5.58 13.72
C ASN A 165 17.34 4.71 12.50
N SER A 166 17.33 3.39 12.70
CA SER A 166 17.01 2.38 11.67
C SER A 166 15.57 2.46 11.12
N LEU A 167 14.70 3.27 11.74
CA LEU A 167 13.33 3.50 11.27
C LEU A 167 13.28 4.36 10.00
N SER A 168 14.18 5.33 9.82
CA SER A 168 14.20 6.16 8.59
C SER A 168 14.40 5.31 7.33
N VAL A 169 15.19 4.23 7.44
CA VAL A 169 15.41 3.28 6.35
C VAL A 169 14.10 2.55 5.98
N ILE A 170 13.26 2.21 6.96
CA ILE A 170 11.97 1.56 6.68
C ILE A 170 11.05 2.52 5.90
N TYR A 171 10.98 3.80 6.29
CA TYR A 171 10.21 4.79 5.54
C TYR A 171 10.76 5.03 4.13
N GLY A 172 12.08 5.03 3.96
CA GLY A 172 12.70 5.13 2.64
C GLY A 172 12.38 3.92 1.76
N LEU A 173 12.42 2.70 2.31
CA LEU A 173 12.02 1.48 1.61
C LEU A 173 10.54 1.51 1.20
N LEU A 174 9.65 1.97 2.09
CA LEU A 174 8.23 2.15 1.78
C LEU A 174 8.00 3.21 0.70
N ALA A 175 8.79 4.28 0.68
CA ALA A 175 8.75 5.28 -0.38
C ALA A 175 9.15 4.70 -1.74
N ILE A 176 10.26 3.93 -1.78
CA ILE A 176 10.69 3.22 -3.00
C ILE A 176 9.61 2.24 -3.47
N PHE A 177 9.06 1.43 -2.55
CA PHE A 177 7.97 0.51 -2.85
C PHE A 177 6.77 1.23 -3.47
N TRP A 178 6.39 2.38 -2.92
CA TRP A 178 5.28 3.17 -3.44
C TRP A 178 5.57 3.74 -4.82
N THR A 179 6.78 4.28 -5.04
CA THR A 179 7.22 4.76 -6.35
C THR A 179 7.17 3.65 -7.40
N VAL A 180 7.67 2.46 -7.07
CA VAL A 180 7.66 1.31 -7.97
C VAL A 180 6.22 0.89 -8.31
N ASN A 181 5.33 0.80 -7.32
CA ASN A 181 3.91 0.49 -7.56
C ASN A 181 3.18 1.60 -8.34
N PHE A 182 3.59 2.85 -8.18
CA PHE A 182 3.02 3.97 -8.92
C PHE A 182 3.45 3.97 -10.40
N LEU A 183 4.71 3.64 -10.69
CA LEU A 183 5.21 3.51 -12.06
C LEU A 183 4.47 2.41 -12.84
N ASP A 184 4.12 1.31 -12.17
CA ASP A 184 3.28 0.23 -12.72
C ASP A 184 1.89 0.73 -13.15
N ILE A 185 1.34 1.74 -12.45
CA ILE A 185 0.02 2.32 -12.75
C ILE A 185 0.09 3.32 -13.92
N ILE A 186 1.13 4.17 -13.99
CA ILE A 186 1.19 5.25 -14.99
C ILE A 186 1.42 4.72 -16.40
N ILE A 187 2.28 3.72 -16.55
CA ILE A 187 2.76 3.30 -17.87
C ILE A 187 2.19 1.93 -18.21
N PRO A 188 0.93 1.86 -18.72
CA PRO A 188 0.33 0.59 -19.11
C PRO A 188 1.23 -0.12 -20.13
N ASN A 189 1.45 -1.42 -19.93
CA ASN A 189 2.30 -2.31 -20.74
C ASN A 189 3.82 -2.06 -20.72
N PHE A 190 4.32 -0.91 -20.27
CA PHE A 190 5.77 -0.63 -20.27
C PHE A 190 6.56 -1.57 -19.37
N PHE A 191 5.95 -1.99 -18.26
CA PHE A 191 6.55 -2.92 -17.32
C PHE A 191 6.08 -4.36 -17.50
N GLN A 192 5.33 -4.77 -18.53
CA GLN A 192 4.97 -6.19 -18.66
C GLN A 192 6.19 -7.12 -18.64
N SER A 193 7.29 -6.71 -19.27
CA SER A 193 8.57 -7.43 -19.24
C SER A 193 9.29 -7.38 -17.89
N PHE A 194 9.01 -6.35 -17.09
CA PHE A 194 9.66 -6.05 -15.81
C PHE A 194 8.72 -6.27 -14.60
N GLN A 195 7.50 -6.74 -14.80
CA GLN A 195 6.48 -6.86 -13.77
C GLN A 195 6.93 -7.82 -12.67
N LEU A 196 7.51 -8.95 -13.07
CA LEU A 196 8.14 -9.88 -12.14
C LEU A 196 9.31 -9.24 -11.38
N LEU A 197 10.13 -8.41 -12.03
CA LEU A 197 11.20 -7.68 -11.34
C LEU A 197 10.63 -6.72 -10.30
N ILE A 198 9.57 -5.98 -10.63
CA ILE A 198 8.86 -5.08 -9.71
C ILE A 198 8.28 -5.86 -8.52
N TYR A 199 7.67 -7.01 -8.76
CA TYR A 199 7.12 -7.87 -7.71
C TYR A 199 8.22 -8.42 -6.81
N LEU A 200 9.33 -8.89 -7.38
CA LEU A 200 10.48 -9.34 -6.61
C LEU A 200 11.08 -8.21 -5.76
N VAL A 201 11.29 -7.02 -6.33
CA VAL A 201 11.80 -5.86 -5.59
C VAL A 201 10.85 -5.50 -4.44
N SER A 202 9.55 -5.50 -4.70
CA SER A 202 8.52 -5.21 -3.70
C SER A 202 8.49 -6.24 -2.57
N ILE A 203 8.58 -7.54 -2.91
CA ILE A 203 8.69 -8.63 -1.93
C ILE A 203 9.96 -8.46 -1.10
N CYS A 204 11.11 -8.26 -1.74
CA CYS A 204 12.39 -8.03 -1.06
C CYS A 204 12.30 -6.85 -0.09
N ILE A 205 11.68 -5.74 -0.49
CA ILE A 205 11.44 -4.60 0.39
C ILE A 205 10.64 -5.00 1.63
N PHE A 206 9.51 -5.69 1.47
CA PHE A 206 8.68 -6.11 2.59
C PHE A 206 9.38 -7.12 3.51
N LEU A 207 10.13 -8.07 2.95
CA LEU A 207 10.92 -9.02 3.72
C LEU A 207 12.05 -8.33 4.49
N VAL A 208 12.73 -7.34 3.91
CA VAL A 208 13.75 -6.55 4.61
C VAL A 208 13.13 -5.74 5.75
N ILE A 209 11.95 -5.14 5.55
CA ILE A 209 11.22 -4.45 6.61
C ILE A 209 10.84 -5.42 7.72
N LEU A 210 10.26 -6.57 7.37
CA LEU A 210 9.86 -7.62 8.30
C LEU A 210 11.07 -8.10 9.11
N TYR A 211 12.19 -8.43 8.47
CA TYR A 211 13.42 -8.84 9.13
C TYR A 211 13.90 -7.77 10.13
N LYS A 212 13.89 -6.49 9.74
CA LYS A 212 14.29 -5.38 10.63
C LYS A 212 13.35 -5.23 11.83
N VAL A 213 12.05 -5.43 11.62
CA VAL A 213 11.05 -5.39 12.70
C VAL A 213 11.27 -6.56 13.65
N LEU A 214 11.31 -7.80 13.15
CA LEU A 214 11.50 -9.01 13.96
C LEU A 214 12.82 -9.00 14.73
N ARG A 215 13.92 -8.58 14.10
CA ARG A 215 15.22 -8.44 14.77
C ARG A 215 15.16 -7.45 15.94
N LYS A 216 14.32 -6.42 15.88
CA LYS A 216 14.13 -5.49 17.01
C LYS A 216 13.22 -6.06 18.10
N VAL A 217 12.32 -6.97 17.77
CA VAL A 217 11.45 -7.65 18.74
C VAL A 217 12.23 -8.71 19.50
N GLY A 218 12.93 -9.59 18.78
CA GLY A 218 13.61 -10.77 19.34
C GLY A 218 15.05 -10.54 19.82
N ALA A 219 15.58 -9.31 19.75
CA ALA A 219 16.89 -8.97 20.34
C ALA A 219 16.79 -8.57 21.83
N ASN A 220 15.68 -8.89 22.48
CA ASN A 220 15.48 -8.77 23.92
C ASN A 220 15.62 -10.14 24.58
#